data_AF-A0A3G6MF25-F1
#
_entry.id   AF-A0A3G6MF25-F1
#
_cell.length_a   1.000
_cell.length_b   1.000
_cell.length_c   1.000
_cell.angle_alpha   90.00
_cell.angle_beta   90.00
_cell.angle_gamma   90.00
#
_symmetry.space_group_name_H-M   'P 1'
#
loop_
_entity.id
_entity.type
_entity.pdbx_description
1 polymer ?
#
loop_
_entity_poly.entity_id
_entity_poly.type
_entity_poly.pdbx_seq_one_letter_code
_entity_poly.pdbx_strand_id
1 'polypeptide(L)'
;MEKFFEIITVIVGKLLDMFIGKKKREIDFNEQALKIANENDLSPIIKDIVEERLVELLVGKNVNIHFAKKIQKLKIKLGGRFTEKQLRSVEKFHKEDENEDLYIDISKINIFLIKFFAIFILVTFGIGMVSLSIVFNEINTINNLLHYILGIILCGIIALIFINMIGNDLTAIQMKKQQDKLI
;
A
#
# COMPACT_ATOMS: atom_id res chain seq x y z
N MET A 1 -25.91 -20.33 -8.87
CA MET A 1 -24.68 -19.75 -8.31
C MET A 1 -24.36 -18.37 -8.90
N GLU A 2 -24.50 -18.15 -10.21
CA GLU A 2 -24.20 -16.85 -10.86
C GLU A 2 -24.96 -15.65 -10.27
N LYS A 3 -26.27 -15.77 -10.05
CA LYS A 3 -27.10 -14.68 -9.49
C LYS A 3 -26.68 -14.21 -8.10
N PHE A 4 -26.07 -15.10 -7.29
CA PHE A 4 -25.60 -14.75 -5.95
C PHE A 4 -24.29 -13.95 -6.01
N PHE A 5 -23.43 -14.29 -6.97
CA PHE A 5 -22.16 -13.61 -7.20
C PHE A 5 -22.37 -12.18 -7.75
N GLU A 6 -23.33 -12.00 -8.66
CA GLU A 6 -23.72 -10.67 -9.16
C GLU A 6 -24.19 -9.73 -8.04
N ILE A 7 -25.04 -10.23 -7.14
CA ILE A 7 -25.58 -9.42 -6.04
C ILE A 7 -24.47 -8.95 -5.10
N ILE A 8 -23.52 -9.83 -4.74
CA ILE A 8 -22.38 -9.48 -3.89
C ILE A 8 -21.50 -8.43 -4.59
N THR A 9 -21.23 -8.61 -5.87
CA THR A 9 -20.37 -7.69 -6.63
C THR A 9 -20.97 -6.29 -6.73
N VAL A 10 -22.29 -6.19 -6.92
CA VAL A 10 -23.02 -4.90 -6.97
C VAL A 10 -23.04 -4.20 -5.61
N ILE A 11 -23.22 -4.94 -4.52
CA ILE A 11 -23.23 -4.37 -3.16
C ILE A 11 -21.83 -3.87 -2.79
N VAL A 12 -20.79 -4.67 -3.05
CA VAL A 12 -19.40 -4.29 -2.81
C VAL A 12 -19.02 -3.09 -3.68
N GLY A 13 -19.41 -3.07 -4.96
CA GLY A 13 -19.19 -1.93 -5.85
C GLY A 13 -19.84 -0.64 -5.34
N LYS A 14 -21.13 -0.69 -4.95
CA LYS A 14 -21.85 0.48 -4.42
C LYS A 14 -21.28 0.99 -3.10
N LEU A 15 -20.83 0.09 -2.21
CA LEU A 15 -20.20 0.48 -0.95
C LEU A 15 -18.83 1.13 -1.18
N LEU A 16 -18.03 0.58 -2.10
CA LEU A 16 -16.74 1.15 -2.47
C LEU A 16 -16.90 2.53 -3.13
N ASP A 17 -17.85 2.69 -4.05
CA ASP A 17 -18.11 3.97 -4.73
C ASP A 17 -18.56 5.06 -3.76
N MET A 18 -19.40 4.71 -2.78
CA MET A 18 -19.89 5.65 -1.77
C MET A 18 -18.76 6.11 -0.82
N PHE A 19 -17.86 5.20 -0.45
CA PHE A 19 -16.68 5.52 0.38
C PHE A 19 -15.63 6.33 -0.38
N ILE A 20 -15.32 5.93 -1.60
CA ILE A 20 -14.31 6.60 -2.46
C ILE A 20 -14.80 8.01 -2.83
N GLY A 21 -16.09 8.17 -3.16
CA GLY A 21 -16.68 9.45 -3.54
C GLY A 21 -16.67 10.50 -2.43
N LYS A 22 -16.89 10.09 -1.17
CA LYS A 22 -16.84 11.02 -0.02
C LYS A 22 -15.42 11.48 0.28
N LYS A 23 -14.47 10.54 0.34
CA LYS A 23 -13.06 10.83 0.63
C LYS A 23 -12.42 11.73 -0.44
N LYS A 24 -12.74 11.50 -1.71
CA LYS A 24 -12.23 12.31 -2.83
C LYS A 24 -12.70 13.77 -2.74
N ARG A 25 -13.97 14.00 -2.40
CA ARG A 25 -14.52 15.36 -2.24
C ARG A 25 -13.89 16.12 -1.07
N GLU A 26 -13.56 15.44 0.02
CA GLU A 26 -12.88 16.06 1.17
C GLU A 26 -11.43 16.42 0.85
N ILE A 27 -10.73 15.60 0.05
CA ILE A 27 -9.38 15.91 -0.45
C ILE A 27 -9.42 17.12 -1.38
N ASP A 28 -10.31 17.12 -2.38
CA ASP A 28 -10.44 18.23 -3.35
C ASP A 28 -10.77 19.56 -2.63
N PHE A 29 -11.59 19.52 -1.58
CA PHE A 29 -11.92 20.70 -0.76
C PHE A 29 -10.70 21.24 0.00
N ASN A 30 -9.93 20.38 0.66
CA ASN A 30 -8.75 20.81 1.40
C ASN A 30 -7.62 21.28 0.47
N GLU A 31 -7.47 20.69 -0.73
CA GLU A 31 -6.52 21.19 -1.74
C GLU A 31 -6.87 22.61 -2.19
N GLN A 32 -8.16 22.89 -2.41
CA GLN A 32 -8.62 24.24 -2.71
C GLN A 32 -8.41 25.20 -1.53
N ALA A 33 -8.69 24.77 -0.30
CA ALA A 33 -8.45 25.58 0.89
C ALA A 33 -6.96 25.93 1.06
N LEU A 34 -6.05 24.98 0.79
CA LEU A 34 -4.61 25.21 0.85
C LEU A 34 -4.15 26.18 -0.24
N LYS A 35 -4.70 26.06 -1.46
CA LYS A 35 -4.43 26.98 -2.56
C LYS A 35 -4.86 28.41 -2.22
N ILE A 36 -6.06 28.58 -1.68
CA ILE A 36 -6.58 29.87 -1.22
C ILE A 36 -5.74 30.43 -0.07
N ALA A 37 -5.29 29.59 0.86
CA ALA A 37 -4.43 30.01 1.96
C ALA A 37 -3.07 30.53 1.48
N ASN A 38 -2.50 29.90 0.44
CA ASN A 38 -1.26 30.33 -0.19
C ASN A 38 -1.41 31.61 -1.01
N GLU A 39 -2.52 31.77 -1.73
CA GLU A 39 -2.80 32.95 -2.57
C GLU A 39 -3.14 34.21 -1.76
N ASN A 40 -3.68 34.07 -0.54
CA ASN A 40 -4.11 35.19 0.31
C ASN A 40 -3.14 35.53 1.46
N ASP A 41 -1.91 35.01 1.42
CA ASP A 41 -0.87 35.24 2.43
C ASP A 41 -1.33 35.03 3.88
N LEU A 42 -2.22 34.05 4.07
CA LEU A 42 -2.75 33.71 5.38
C LEU A 42 -1.65 33.21 6.32
N SER A 43 -1.87 33.43 7.63
CA SER A 43 -0.92 33.09 8.70
C SER A 43 -0.37 31.67 8.54
N PRO A 44 0.94 31.44 8.79
CA PRO A 44 1.58 30.12 8.70
C PRO A 44 0.81 29.04 9.46
N ILE A 45 0.21 29.40 10.60
CA ILE A 45 -0.60 28.51 11.45
C ILE A 45 -1.81 27.94 10.69
N ILE A 46 -2.47 28.76 9.87
CA ILE A 46 -3.67 28.34 9.12
C ILE A 46 -3.25 27.45 7.94
N LYS A 47 -2.16 27.78 7.25
CA LYS A 47 -1.58 26.96 6.18
C LYS A 47 -1.20 25.58 6.72
N ASP A 48 -0.54 25.56 7.87
CA ASP A 48 -0.10 24.35 8.56
C ASP A 48 -1.27 23.46 8.99
N ILE A 49 -2.36 24.01 9.56
CA ILE A 49 -3.56 23.24 9.95
C ILE A 49 -4.27 22.63 8.74
N VAL A 50 -4.40 23.39 7.63
CA VAL A 50 -5.03 22.87 6.41
C VAL A 50 -4.17 21.78 5.78
N GLU A 51 -2.84 21.95 5.80
CA GLU A 51 -1.90 20.95 5.33
C GLU A 51 -1.91 19.68 6.19
N GLU A 52 -1.98 19.79 7.52
CA GLU A 52 -2.18 18.64 8.44
C GLU A 52 -3.42 17.85 8.08
N ARG A 53 -4.53 18.55 7.90
CA ARG A 53 -5.83 17.93 7.64
C ARG A 53 -5.88 17.27 6.26
N LEU A 54 -5.23 17.88 5.27
CA LEU A 54 -5.12 17.33 3.92
C LEU A 54 -4.28 16.05 3.94
N VAL A 55 -3.16 16.08 4.65
CA VAL A 55 -2.28 14.93 4.86
C VAL A 55 -2.99 13.84 5.66
N GLU A 56 -3.73 14.19 6.72
CA GLU A 56 -4.52 13.26 7.52
C GLU A 56 -5.56 12.55 6.64
N LEU A 57 -6.27 13.27 5.77
CA LEU A 57 -7.24 12.67 4.84
C LEU A 57 -6.57 11.76 3.81
N LEU A 58 -5.46 12.17 3.21
CA LEU A 58 -4.73 11.37 2.22
C LEU A 58 -4.20 10.07 2.85
N VAL A 59 -3.75 10.13 4.10
CA VAL A 59 -2.99 9.07 4.77
C VAL A 59 -3.87 8.21 5.69
N GLY A 60 -4.93 8.77 6.25
CA GLY A 60 -5.82 8.13 7.23
C GLY A 60 -5.24 8.01 8.65
N LYS A 61 -4.25 8.84 9.00
CA LYS A 61 -3.63 8.90 10.35
C LYS A 61 -3.30 10.35 10.69
N ASN A 62 -3.36 10.71 11.97
CA ASN A 62 -2.83 11.97 12.48
C ASN A 62 -1.31 12.01 12.34
N VAL A 63 -0.77 13.12 11.82
CA VAL A 63 0.65 13.25 11.54
C VAL A 63 1.11 14.66 11.83
N ASN A 64 2.27 14.78 12.47
CA ASN A 64 3.00 16.03 12.60
C ASN A 64 3.37 16.62 11.22
N ILE A 65 3.07 17.91 11.02
CA ILE A 65 3.44 18.73 9.83
C ILE A 65 4.88 18.51 9.41
N HIS A 66 5.80 18.48 10.37
CA HIS A 66 7.21 18.43 10.08
C HIS A 66 7.59 17.13 9.35
N PHE A 67 6.97 16.01 9.74
CA PHE A 67 7.14 14.74 9.05
C PHE A 67 6.40 14.75 7.70
N ALA A 68 5.22 15.35 7.62
CA ALA A 68 4.47 15.47 6.38
C ALA A 68 5.23 16.26 5.30
N LYS A 69 5.83 17.40 5.66
CA LYS A 69 6.69 18.20 4.79
C LYS A 69 7.93 17.43 4.35
N LYS A 70 8.57 16.68 5.27
CA LYS A 70 9.69 15.78 4.92
C LYS A 70 9.27 14.69 3.92
N ILE A 71 8.09 14.10 4.05
CA ILE A 71 7.53 13.12 3.10
C ILE A 71 7.23 13.75 1.74
N GLN A 72 6.66 14.96 1.70
CA GLN A 72 6.44 15.68 0.44
C GLN A 72 7.76 15.99 -0.26
N LYS A 73 8.79 16.44 0.47
CA LYS A 73 10.14 16.64 -0.09
C LYS A 73 10.70 15.34 -0.67
N LEU A 74 10.59 14.22 0.05
CA LEU A 74 11.00 12.90 -0.45
C LEU A 74 10.23 12.49 -1.72
N LYS A 75 8.92 12.75 -1.77
CA LYS A 75 8.09 12.52 -2.96
C LYS A 75 8.63 13.28 -4.17
N ILE A 76 9.01 14.54 -3.99
CA ILE A 76 9.61 15.37 -5.04
C ILE A 76 10.98 14.81 -5.45
N LYS A 77 11.85 14.46 -4.50
CA LYS A 77 13.15 13.82 -4.77
C LYS A 77 13.01 12.50 -5.55
N LEU A 78 11.92 11.76 -5.35
CA LEU A 78 11.62 10.52 -6.07
C LEU A 78 10.87 10.74 -7.41
N GLY A 79 10.69 11.98 -7.86
CA GLY A 79 10.04 12.32 -9.12
C GLY A 79 8.53 12.13 -9.13
N GLY A 80 7.87 12.20 -7.96
CA GLY A 80 6.41 12.13 -7.84
C GLY A 80 5.77 10.76 -8.12
N ARG A 81 6.57 9.72 -8.34
CA ARG A 81 6.09 8.37 -8.72
C ARG A 81 5.32 7.63 -7.64
N PHE A 82 5.53 7.97 -6.37
CA PHE A 82 4.98 7.25 -5.24
C PHE A 82 3.92 8.09 -4.52
N THR A 83 2.85 7.43 -4.08
CA THR A 83 1.80 8.05 -3.27
C THR A 83 2.29 8.30 -1.84
N GLU A 84 1.71 9.28 -1.15
CA GLU A 84 2.06 9.56 0.25
C GLU A 84 1.81 8.37 1.17
N LYS A 85 0.75 7.60 0.88
CA LYS A 85 0.45 6.36 1.59
C LYS A 85 1.59 5.34 1.45
N GLN A 86 2.15 5.17 0.25
CA GLN A 86 3.29 4.28 0.01
C GLN A 86 4.55 4.79 0.69
N LEU A 87 4.84 6.09 0.61
CA LEU A 87 6.02 6.68 1.26
C LEU A 87 5.98 6.47 2.77
N ARG A 88 4.80 6.58 3.39
CA ARG A 88 4.65 6.33 4.82
C ARG A 88 4.62 4.86 5.19
N SER A 89 4.13 3.98 4.31
CA SER A 89 4.11 2.55 4.61
C SER A 89 5.52 1.94 4.74
N VAL A 90 6.53 2.68 4.27
CA VAL A 90 7.96 2.33 4.37
C VAL A 90 8.72 3.15 5.42
N GLU A 91 8.01 3.76 6.37
CA GLU A 91 8.60 4.65 7.40
C GLU A 91 9.77 4.01 8.15
N LYS A 92 9.74 2.70 8.37
CA LYS A 92 10.83 1.95 9.01
C LYS A 92 12.18 1.99 8.25
N PHE A 93 12.16 2.39 6.98
CA PHE A 93 13.34 2.52 6.12
C PHE A 93 13.74 3.98 5.88
N HIS A 94 13.04 4.93 6.49
CA HIS A 94 13.40 6.33 6.42
C HIS A 94 14.62 6.62 7.31
N LYS A 95 15.58 7.35 6.74
CA LYS A 95 16.67 8.00 7.48
C LYS A 95 16.76 9.46 7.09
N GLU A 96 17.30 10.25 7.99
CA GLU A 96 17.56 11.68 7.78
C GLU A 96 19.04 11.90 7.44
N ASP A 97 19.31 12.77 6.49
CA ASP A 97 20.66 13.25 6.17
C ASP A 97 21.04 14.47 7.02
N GLU A 98 22.24 15.01 6.80
CA GLU A 98 22.75 16.18 7.53
C GLU A 98 21.92 17.46 7.30
N ASN A 99 21.10 17.50 6.25
CA ASN A 99 20.19 18.61 5.94
C ASN A 99 18.75 18.34 6.43
N GLU A 100 18.57 17.34 7.30
CA GLU A 100 17.26 16.86 7.79
C GLU A 100 16.31 16.35 6.69
N ASP A 101 16.83 16.07 5.49
CA ASP A 101 16.00 15.54 4.43
C ASP A 101 15.89 14.02 4.54
N LEU A 102 14.68 13.51 4.30
CA LEU A 102 14.43 12.08 4.30
C LEU A 102 15.00 11.40 3.06
N TYR A 103 15.57 10.22 3.27
CA TYR A 103 15.96 9.28 2.23
C TYR A 103 15.65 7.84 2.66
N ILE A 104 15.59 6.95 1.68
CA ILE A 104 15.36 5.52 1.91
C ILE A 104 16.72 4.84 2.10
N ASP A 105 16.92 4.21 3.26
CA ASP A 105 18.09 3.39 3.54
C ASP A 105 17.74 1.91 3.64
N ILE A 106 18.27 1.13 2.70
CA ILE A 106 18.12 -0.32 2.67
C ILE A 106 19.46 -0.92 2.28
N SER A 107 20.01 -1.76 3.16
CA SER A 107 21.27 -2.44 2.91
C SER A 107 21.13 -3.46 1.76
N LYS A 108 22.23 -3.71 1.03
CA LYS A 108 22.25 -4.73 -0.04
C LYS A 108 21.84 -6.12 0.46
N ILE A 109 22.20 -6.46 1.70
CA ILE A 109 21.82 -7.71 2.37
C ILE A 109 20.31 -7.76 2.59
N ASN A 110 19.69 -6.68 3.06
CA ASN A 110 18.24 -6.61 3.25
C ASN A 110 17.50 -6.76 1.91
N ILE A 111 17.99 -6.09 0.84
CA ILE A 111 17.42 -6.24 -0.51
C ILE A 111 17.48 -7.70 -0.97
N PHE A 112 18.61 -8.38 -0.73
CA PHE A 112 18.78 -9.80 -1.08
C PHE A 112 17.81 -10.68 -0.30
N LEU A 113 17.72 -10.51 1.03
CA LEU A 113 16.83 -11.28 1.88
C LEU A 113 15.36 -11.12 1.46
N ILE A 114 14.89 -9.89 1.26
CA ILE A 114 13.49 -9.63 0.85
C ILE A 114 13.19 -10.30 -0.50
N LYS A 115 14.10 -10.22 -1.47
CA LYS A 115 13.93 -10.89 -2.77
C LYS A 115 13.93 -12.42 -2.63
N PHE A 116 14.82 -12.96 -1.81
CA PHE A 116 14.90 -14.38 -1.54
C PHE A 116 13.60 -14.89 -0.88
N PHE A 117 13.09 -14.18 0.14
CA PHE A 117 11.81 -14.50 0.76
C PHE A 117 10.65 -14.44 -0.24
N ALA A 118 10.61 -13.43 -1.12
CA ALA A 118 9.58 -13.35 -2.15
C ALA A 118 9.61 -14.55 -3.11
N ILE A 119 10.80 -14.98 -3.54
CA ILE A 119 10.98 -16.17 -4.39
C ILE A 119 10.57 -17.44 -3.63
N PHE A 120 10.99 -17.58 -2.38
CA PHE A 120 10.65 -18.73 -1.54
C PHE A 120 9.14 -18.89 -1.36
N ILE A 121 8.44 -17.77 -1.10
CA ILE A 121 6.97 -17.73 -1.02
C ILE A 121 6.37 -18.20 -2.35
N LEU A 122 6.83 -17.65 -3.47
CA LEU A 122 6.30 -17.97 -4.80
C LEU A 122 6.49 -19.46 -5.15
N VAL A 123 7.65 -20.03 -4.83
CA VAL A 123 7.93 -21.47 -5.00
C VAL A 123 7.03 -22.32 -4.09
N THR A 124 6.87 -21.94 -2.83
CA THR A 124 6.02 -22.66 -1.88
C THR A 124 4.56 -22.65 -2.32
N PHE A 125 4.06 -21.53 -2.84
CA PHE A 125 2.74 -21.44 -3.46
C PHE A 125 2.61 -22.29 -4.71
N GLY A 126 3.62 -22.27 -5.59
CA GLY A 126 3.64 -23.12 -6.77
C GLY A 126 3.54 -24.60 -6.42
N ILE A 127 4.33 -25.07 -5.45
CA ILE A 127 4.29 -26.45 -4.96
C ILE A 127 2.94 -26.74 -4.32
N GLY A 128 2.40 -25.85 -3.49
CA GLY A 128 1.08 -26.01 -2.86
C GLY A 128 -0.05 -26.18 -3.88
N MET A 129 -0.05 -25.38 -4.95
CA MET A 129 -1.03 -25.47 -6.03
C MET A 129 -0.88 -26.77 -6.84
N VAL A 130 0.35 -27.20 -7.11
CA VAL A 130 0.61 -28.49 -7.78
C VAL A 130 0.10 -29.65 -6.92
N SER A 131 0.40 -29.65 -5.62
CA SER A 131 -0.09 -30.67 -4.68
C SER A 131 -1.63 -30.70 -4.61
N LEU A 132 -2.27 -29.54 -4.58
CA LEU A 132 -3.74 -29.45 -4.66
C LEU A 132 -4.25 -30.04 -5.98
N SER A 133 -3.62 -29.74 -7.11
CA SER A 133 -4.04 -30.29 -8.41
C SER A 133 -3.97 -31.81 -8.50
N ILE A 134 -3.02 -32.44 -7.79
CA ILE A 134 -2.93 -33.90 -7.71
C ILE A 134 -4.11 -34.45 -6.90
N VAL A 135 -4.41 -33.85 -5.75
CA VAL A 135 -5.54 -34.23 -4.89
C VAL A 135 -6.88 -34.06 -5.60
N PHE A 136 -7.00 -33.09 -6.52
CA PHE A 136 -8.22 -32.89 -7.32
C PHE A 136 -8.64 -34.16 -8.07
N ASN A 137 -7.66 -34.94 -8.57
CA ASN A 137 -7.93 -36.17 -9.31
C ASN A 137 -8.45 -37.31 -8.42
N GLU A 138 -8.38 -37.18 -7.09
CA GLU A 138 -8.85 -38.18 -6.12
C GLU A 138 -10.20 -37.80 -5.47
N ILE A 139 -10.86 -36.75 -5.96
CA ILE A 139 -12.15 -36.28 -5.45
C ILE A 139 -13.26 -37.23 -5.93
N ASN A 140 -13.62 -38.17 -5.05
CA ASN A 140 -14.69 -39.14 -5.31
C ASN A 140 -16.00 -38.84 -4.57
N THR A 141 -16.00 -37.87 -3.64
CA THR A 141 -17.18 -37.53 -2.80
C THR A 141 -17.36 -36.03 -2.64
N ILE A 142 -18.59 -35.61 -2.33
CA ILE A 142 -18.93 -34.20 -2.02
C ILE A 142 -18.11 -33.65 -0.85
N ASN A 143 -17.86 -34.47 0.17
CA ASN A 143 -17.02 -34.07 1.30
C ASN A 143 -15.58 -33.80 0.87
N ASN A 144 -15.00 -34.62 -0.01
CA ASN A 144 -13.65 -34.40 -0.53
C ASN A 144 -13.57 -33.12 -1.38
N LEU A 145 -14.62 -32.83 -2.17
CA LEU A 145 -14.72 -31.59 -2.94
C LEU A 145 -14.77 -30.35 -2.03
N LEU A 146 -15.55 -30.41 -0.95
CA LEU A 146 -15.63 -29.33 0.05
C LEU A 146 -14.27 -29.09 0.72
N HIS A 147 -13.56 -30.15 1.12
CA HIS A 147 -12.23 -30.04 1.71
C HIS A 147 -11.21 -29.46 0.73
N TYR A 148 -11.29 -29.84 -0.55
CA TYR A 148 -10.44 -29.29 -1.60
C TYR A 148 -10.66 -27.78 -1.80
N ILE A 149 -11.92 -27.34 -1.88
CA ILE A 149 -12.28 -25.91 -1.99
C ILE A 149 -11.80 -25.15 -0.76
N LEU A 150 -11.98 -25.69 0.45
CA LEU A 150 -11.45 -25.11 1.68
C LEU A 150 -9.92 -24.98 1.63
N GLY A 151 -9.21 -25.99 1.12
CA GLY A 151 -7.77 -25.97 0.95
C GLY A 151 -7.29 -24.85 0.02
N ILE A 152 -7.97 -24.65 -1.12
CA ILE A 152 -7.67 -23.54 -2.05
C ILE A 152 -7.89 -22.20 -1.37
N ILE A 153 -9.02 -22.01 -0.68
CA ILE A 153 -9.34 -20.75 0.00
C ILE A 153 -8.29 -20.46 1.08
N LEU A 154 -7.92 -21.46 1.88
CA LEU A 154 -6.91 -21.31 2.92
C LEU A 154 -5.55 -20.94 2.32
N CYS A 155 -5.15 -21.62 1.23
CA CYS A 155 -3.94 -21.31 0.48
C CYS A 155 -3.96 -19.87 -0.02
N GLY A 156 -5.06 -19.43 -0.65
CA GLY A 156 -5.23 -18.06 -1.13
C GLY A 156 -5.14 -17.00 -0.02
N ILE A 157 -5.77 -17.24 1.14
CA ILE A 157 -5.70 -16.32 2.29
C ILE A 157 -4.26 -16.21 2.80
N ILE A 158 -3.56 -17.33 2.94
CA ILE A 158 -2.16 -17.35 3.36
C ILE A 158 -1.30 -16.56 2.35
N ALA A 159 -1.60 -16.68 1.04
CA ALA A 159 -0.89 -15.93 -0.01
C ALA A 159 -1.06 -14.42 0.16
N LEU A 160 -2.29 -13.98 0.40
CA LEU A 160 -2.60 -12.57 0.60
C LEU A 160 -1.92 -12.00 1.85
N ILE A 161 -1.84 -12.77 2.94
CA ILE A 161 -1.10 -12.37 4.15
C ILE A 161 0.37 -12.18 3.82
N PHE A 162 1.00 -13.15 3.12
CA PHE A 162 2.41 -13.05 2.75
C PHE A 162 2.69 -11.86 1.83
N ILE A 163 1.85 -11.64 0.80
CA ILE A 163 1.96 -10.48 -0.10
C ILE A 163 1.87 -9.17 0.71
N ASN A 164 0.95 -9.10 1.66
CA ASN A 164 0.79 -7.91 2.50
C ASN A 164 2.00 -7.68 3.43
N MET A 165 2.60 -8.75 3.97
CA MET A 165 3.81 -8.65 4.81
C MET A 165 5.02 -8.12 4.05
N ILE A 166 5.26 -8.62 2.82
CA ILE A 166 6.42 -8.21 2.03
C ILE A 166 6.18 -6.99 1.15
N GLY A 167 4.92 -6.59 0.95
CA GLY A 167 4.54 -5.54 -0.01
C GLY A 167 5.16 -4.17 0.30
N ASN A 168 5.21 -3.80 1.59
CA ASN A 168 5.88 -2.57 2.03
C ASN A 168 7.40 -2.66 1.80
N ASP A 169 8.01 -3.81 2.07
CA ASP A 169 9.44 -4.03 1.90
C ASP A 169 9.86 -3.99 0.42
N LEU A 170 9.03 -4.56 -0.47
CA LEU A 170 9.22 -4.47 -1.92
C LEU A 170 9.05 -3.03 -2.43
N THR A 171 8.09 -2.29 -1.88
CA THR A 171 7.88 -0.87 -2.20
C THR A 171 9.09 -0.04 -1.80
N ALA A 172 9.66 -0.31 -0.62
CA ALA A 172 10.86 0.35 -0.13
C ALA A 172 12.06 0.09 -1.07
N ILE A 173 12.23 -1.14 -1.56
CA ILE A 173 13.27 -1.48 -2.55
C ILE A 173 13.07 -0.71 -3.86
N GLN A 174 11.84 -0.58 -4.33
CA GLN A 174 11.54 0.18 -5.55
C GLN A 174 11.88 1.67 -5.37
N MET A 175 11.55 2.25 -4.21
CA MET A 175 11.91 3.63 -3.87
C MET A 175 13.42 3.81 -3.79
N LYS A 176 14.14 2.90 -3.13
CA LYS A 176 15.61 2.92 -3.07
C LYS A 176 16.23 2.90 -4.47
N LYS A 177 15.75 2.01 -5.34
CA LYS A 177 16.21 1.93 -6.74
C LYS A 177 15.91 3.20 -7.53
N GLN A 178 14.80 3.88 -7.25
CA GLN A 178 14.47 5.14 -7.90
C GLN A 178 15.36 6.28 -7.38
N GLN A 179 15.61 6.33 -6.07
CA GLN A 179 16.52 7.28 -5.45
C GLN A 179 17.93 7.14 -6.03
N ASP A 180 18.46 5.91 -6.12
CA ASP A 180 19.79 5.62 -6.65
C ASP A 180 19.94 5.88 -8.17
N LYS A 181 18.82 6.12 -8.88
CA LYS A 181 18.83 6.51 -10.31
C LYS A 181 18.84 8.02 -10.53
N LEU A 182 18.40 8.78 -9.53
CA LEU A 182 18.21 10.22 -9.60
C LEU A 182 19.37 10.99 -8.96
N ILE A 183 20.18 10.30 -8.16
CA ILE A 183 21.47 10.75 -7.59
C ILE A 183 22.59 10.25 -8.50
#